data_AF-A0A6B0WCI8-F1
#
_entry.id   AF-A0A6B0WCI8-F1
#
_cell.length_a   1.000
_cell.length_b   1.000
_cell.length_c   1.000
_cell.angle_alpha   90.00
_cell.angle_beta   90.00
_cell.angle_gamma   90.00
#
_symmetry.space_group_name_H-M   'P 1'
#
loop_
_entity.id
_entity.type
_entity.pdbx_description
1 polymer ?
#
loop_
_entity_poly.entity_id
_entity_poly.type
_entity_poly.pdbx_seq_one_letter_code
_entity_poly.pdbx_strand_id
1 'polypeptide(L)'
;MPQSTPDLMSYCGPPDGSSDYHFIKALRFRLVDEGGGAATPATTRSLLVWGGVDAENAPFLEPAFVVDAPPLVPQSDGDYELTGWAADGGALFSLSFAMPEVADGEGEGSFVFALPVQPAWAENLASITLSGPEGSATLDGSTDRPMAILRNSRTGQVRGFLRDPAPPTQAAADAVGGAAGQGTEVLFSRGIPGANAWRR
;
A
#
# COMPACT_ATOMS: atom_id res chain seq x y z
N MET A 1 -1.63 14.84 24.38
CA MET A 1 -1.45 13.54 23.70
C MET A 1 -0.17 12.91 24.25
N PRO A 2 -0.10 11.60 24.54
CA PRO A 2 1.14 10.97 25.01
C PRO A 2 2.21 11.01 23.91
N GLN A 3 3.47 11.18 24.31
CA GLN A 3 4.54 11.81 23.53
C GLN A 3 5.59 10.81 22.97
N SER A 4 5.25 9.55 22.65
CA SER A 4 6.29 8.52 22.45
C SER A 4 6.32 7.81 21.10
N THR A 5 5.95 8.48 20.00
CA THR A 5 6.33 8.00 18.66
C THR A 5 7.03 9.13 17.91
N PRO A 6 8.34 9.00 17.62
CA PRO A 6 9.05 10.02 16.86
C PRO A 6 8.52 10.10 15.42
N ASP A 7 8.19 11.31 14.97
CA ASP A 7 7.93 11.60 13.55
C ASP A 7 9.25 11.56 12.75
N LEU A 8 9.16 11.38 11.42
CA LEU A 8 10.22 11.28 10.41
C LEU A 8 11.28 12.40 10.49
N MET A 9 11.03 13.45 11.27
CA MET A 9 11.92 14.59 11.48
C MET A 9 12.68 14.56 12.82
N SER A 10 12.61 13.46 13.58
CA SER A 10 13.27 13.34 14.89
C SER A 10 14.77 13.00 14.82
N TYR A 11 15.36 12.85 13.63
CA TYR A 11 16.78 12.51 13.49
C TYR A 11 17.74 13.67 13.86
N CYS A 12 17.23 14.89 13.97
CA CYS A 12 17.98 16.03 14.49
C CYS A 12 17.21 16.63 15.67
N GLY A 13 17.56 16.27 16.92
CA GLY A 13 17.08 17.07 18.06
C GLY A 13 17.60 18.51 17.99
N PRO A 14 17.01 19.53 18.68
CA PRO A 14 15.72 19.66 19.38
C PRO A 14 14.50 19.77 18.40
N PRO A 15 13.24 19.99 18.86
CA PRO A 15 12.03 19.80 18.05
C PRO A 15 11.76 21.00 17.11
N ASP A 16 12.67 21.28 16.20
CA ASP A 16 12.51 22.31 15.15
C ASP A 16 12.25 21.67 13.77
N GLY A 17 11.86 20.38 13.78
CA GLY A 17 11.60 19.54 12.62
C GLY A 17 10.30 19.92 11.90
N SER A 18 10.44 20.82 10.92
CA SER A 18 9.40 21.41 10.07
C SER A 18 8.42 22.35 10.80
N SER A 19 8.72 23.66 10.73
CA SER A 19 7.71 24.67 11.05
C SER A 19 6.46 24.45 10.20
N ASP A 20 5.27 24.70 10.77
CA ASP A 20 3.99 24.75 10.05
C ASP A 20 4.11 25.50 8.72
N TYR A 21 4.94 26.55 8.66
CA TYR A 21 5.21 27.30 7.44
C TYR A 21 5.80 26.42 6.31
N HIS A 22 6.81 25.60 6.63
CA HIS A 22 7.46 24.71 5.66
C HIS A 22 6.55 23.54 5.30
N PHE A 23 5.84 22.97 6.27
CA PHE A 23 4.85 21.92 6.03
C PHE A 23 3.72 22.40 5.11
N ILE A 24 3.13 23.58 5.40
CA ILE A 24 2.09 24.19 4.56
C ILE A 24 2.64 24.52 3.17
N LYS A 25 3.89 24.99 3.04
CA LYS A 25 4.50 25.22 1.73
C LYS A 25 4.68 23.94 0.94
N ALA A 26 5.14 22.86 1.56
CA ALA A 26 5.27 21.56 0.92
C ALA A 26 3.90 21.02 0.45
N LEU A 27 2.87 21.12 1.29
CA LEU A 27 1.49 20.76 0.93
C LEU A 27 0.96 21.60 -0.23
N ARG A 28 1.16 22.92 -0.18
CA ARG A 28 0.74 23.83 -1.26
C ARG A 28 1.47 23.53 -2.57
N PHE A 29 2.77 23.25 -2.53
CA PHE A 29 3.52 22.86 -3.71
C PHE A 29 2.92 21.60 -4.33
N ARG A 30 2.66 20.56 -3.53
CA ARG A 30 2.04 19.33 -4.01
C ARG A 30 0.66 19.57 -4.65
N LEU A 31 -0.16 20.44 -4.06
CA LEU A 31 -1.46 20.83 -4.61
C LEU A 31 -1.36 21.57 -5.95
N VAL A 32 -0.32 22.40 -6.13
CA VAL A 32 -0.07 23.11 -7.40
C VAL A 32 0.48 22.16 -8.46
N ASP A 33 1.37 21.24 -8.06
CA ASP A 33 1.97 20.22 -8.93
C ASP A 33 0.93 19.21 -9.45
N GLU A 34 -0.14 18.93 -8.71
CA GLU A 34 -1.27 18.13 -9.24
C GLU A 34 -1.91 18.73 -10.52
N GLY A 35 -1.71 20.03 -10.76
CA GLY A 35 -2.17 20.73 -11.97
C GLY A 35 -1.24 20.56 -13.19
N GLY A 36 -0.03 20.04 -13.00
CA GLY A 36 0.90 19.67 -14.06
C GLY A 36 0.44 18.37 -14.73
N GLY A 37 0.06 18.46 -16.00
CA GLY A 37 -0.61 17.40 -16.75
C GLY A 37 -0.10 15.99 -16.48
N ALA A 38 -1.00 15.12 -15.99
CA ALA A 38 -0.75 13.70 -15.90
C ALA A 38 -0.42 13.15 -17.28
N ALA A 39 0.78 12.60 -17.46
CA ALA A 39 0.98 11.62 -18.51
C ALA A 39 -0.07 10.53 -18.29
N THR A 40 -0.79 10.14 -19.33
CA THR A 40 -1.69 8.98 -19.31
C THR A 40 -0.85 7.78 -19.75
N PRO A 41 -0.13 7.08 -18.84
CA PRO A 41 0.43 5.79 -19.21
C PRO A 41 -0.74 4.85 -19.56
N ALA A 42 -0.50 3.89 -20.44
CA ALA A 42 -1.46 2.81 -20.67
C ALA A 42 -1.68 2.07 -19.35
N THR A 43 -2.80 2.36 -18.71
CA THR A 43 -3.03 1.90 -17.35
C THR A 43 -3.51 0.46 -17.38
N THR A 44 -2.70 -0.46 -16.84
CA THR A 44 -3.10 -1.86 -16.63
C THR A 44 -3.70 -1.97 -15.23
N ARG A 45 -4.77 -2.75 -15.08
CA ARG A 45 -5.28 -3.07 -13.75
C ARG A 45 -4.29 -4.01 -13.06
N SER A 46 -3.78 -3.57 -11.92
CA SER A 46 -2.73 -4.24 -11.17
C SER A 46 -3.11 -4.38 -9.69
N LEU A 47 -2.75 -5.50 -9.10
CA LEU A 47 -2.80 -5.73 -7.65
C LEU A 47 -1.50 -5.17 -7.06
N LEU A 48 -1.63 -4.07 -6.32
CA LEU A 48 -0.56 -3.45 -5.56
C LEU A 48 -0.41 -4.22 -4.24
N VAL A 49 0.76 -4.82 -4.05
CA VAL A 49 1.15 -5.56 -2.85
C VAL A 49 2.46 -4.99 -2.33
N TRP A 50 2.54 -4.76 -1.03
CA TRP A 50 3.75 -4.28 -0.40
C TRP A 50 3.86 -4.79 1.03
N GLY A 51 5.06 -4.64 1.57
CA GLY A 51 5.42 -5.16 2.87
C GLY A 51 6.93 -5.08 3.00
N GLY A 52 7.47 -5.89 3.89
CA GLY A 52 8.88 -5.84 4.19
C GLY A 52 9.25 -6.72 5.36
N VAL A 53 10.39 -6.38 5.94
CA VAL A 53 10.93 -6.97 7.16
C VAL A 53 11.25 -5.81 8.09
N ASP A 54 10.78 -5.90 9.34
CA ASP A 54 11.03 -4.88 10.36
C ASP A 54 12.40 -5.04 11.04
N ALA A 55 12.73 -4.13 11.96
CA ALA A 55 14.00 -4.14 12.69
C ALA A 55 14.20 -5.41 13.55
N GLU A 56 13.12 -6.11 13.87
CA GLU A 56 13.14 -7.39 14.57
C GLU A 56 13.27 -8.61 13.64
N ASN A 57 13.54 -8.38 12.35
CA ASN A 57 13.57 -9.39 11.29
C ASN A 57 12.22 -10.10 11.07
N ALA A 58 11.10 -9.53 11.53
CA ALA A 58 9.80 -10.12 11.30
C ALA A 58 9.25 -9.67 9.93
N PRO A 59 8.89 -10.61 9.04
CA PRO A 59 8.21 -10.25 7.79
C PRO A 59 6.83 -9.68 8.10
N PHE A 60 6.42 -8.68 7.35
CA PHE A 60 5.08 -8.10 7.43
C PHE A 60 4.52 -7.82 6.04
N LEU A 61 3.19 -7.86 5.93
CA LEU A 61 2.43 -7.48 4.76
C LEU A 61 1.46 -6.37 5.11
N GLU A 62 1.27 -5.48 4.16
CA GLU A 62 0.31 -4.39 4.26
C GLU A 62 -0.93 -4.70 3.41
N PRO A 63 -2.08 -4.09 3.72
CA PRO A 63 -3.27 -4.25 2.91
C PRO A 63 -3.00 -4.02 1.42
N ALA A 64 -3.41 -4.97 0.58
CA ALA A 64 -3.25 -4.91 -0.86
C ALA A 64 -4.41 -4.13 -1.49
N PHE A 65 -4.16 -3.55 -2.67
CA PHE A 65 -5.11 -2.70 -3.38
C PHE A 65 -5.15 -3.01 -4.88
N VAL A 66 -6.33 -2.97 -5.48
CA VAL A 66 -6.45 -2.97 -6.94
C VAL A 66 -6.34 -1.52 -7.42
N VAL A 67 -5.34 -1.26 -8.25
CA VAL A 67 -5.04 0.06 -8.81
C VAL A 67 -4.87 -0.05 -10.32
N ASP A 68 -5.09 1.06 -11.02
CA ASP A 68 -4.70 1.16 -12.40
C ASP A 68 -3.27 1.73 -12.40
N ALA A 69 -2.28 0.87 -12.62
CA ALA A 69 -0.86 1.22 -12.69
C ALA A 69 -0.08 0.24 -13.59
N PRO A 70 0.99 0.68 -14.27
CA PRO A 70 1.88 -0.22 -14.99
C PRO A 70 2.39 -1.35 -14.09
N PRO A 71 2.54 -2.58 -14.63
CA PRO A 71 3.09 -3.68 -13.86
C PRO A 71 4.50 -3.40 -13.35
N LEU A 72 4.74 -3.75 -12.08
CA LEU A 72 6.04 -3.72 -11.42
C LEU A 72 6.24 -5.06 -10.72
N VAL A 73 6.95 -5.96 -11.36
CA VAL A 73 7.23 -7.31 -10.87
C VAL A 73 8.69 -7.40 -10.40
N PRO A 74 9.04 -8.37 -9.54
CA PRO A 74 10.42 -8.59 -9.14
C PRO A 74 11.33 -8.81 -10.35
N GLN A 75 12.54 -8.23 -10.31
CA GLN A 75 13.53 -8.35 -11.39
C GLN A 75 14.61 -9.39 -11.11
N SER A 76 14.79 -9.79 -9.85
CA SER A 76 15.82 -10.70 -9.39
C SER A 76 15.20 -11.72 -8.45
N ASP A 77 15.47 -12.99 -8.69
CA ASP A 77 15.13 -14.07 -7.77
C ASP A 77 15.95 -13.95 -6.47
N GLY A 78 15.38 -14.44 -5.37
CA GLY A 78 16.02 -14.42 -4.04
C GLY A 78 15.27 -15.29 -3.05
N ASP A 79 15.67 -15.19 -1.78
CA ASP A 79 15.19 -16.08 -0.71
C ASP A 79 13.78 -15.76 -0.20
N TYR A 80 13.17 -14.66 -0.67
CA TYR A 80 11.80 -14.30 -0.33
C TYR A 80 10.85 -14.77 -1.41
N GLU A 81 9.67 -15.24 -1.00
CA GLU A 81 8.63 -15.71 -1.90
C GLU A 81 7.29 -15.06 -1.53
N LEU A 82 6.60 -14.54 -2.54
CA LEU A 82 5.25 -13.99 -2.42
C LEU A 82 4.29 -14.89 -3.16
N THR A 83 3.38 -15.54 -2.41
CA THR A 83 2.39 -16.47 -2.96
C THR A 83 0.98 -15.99 -2.71
N GLY A 84 0.15 -15.95 -3.76
CA GLY A 84 -1.28 -15.72 -3.65
C GLY A 84 -2.03 -17.05 -3.66
N TRP A 85 -2.86 -17.28 -2.65
CA TRP A 85 -3.61 -18.53 -2.48
C TRP A 85 -5.09 -18.34 -2.80
N ALA A 86 -5.66 -19.36 -3.43
CA ALA A 86 -7.09 -19.50 -3.58
C ALA A 86 -7.73 -20.13 -2.34
N ALA A 87 -9.06 -19.98 -2.19
CA ALA A 87 -9.81 -20.52 -1.06
C ALA A 87 -9.76 -22.06 -0.97
N ASP A 88 -9.47 -22.75 -2.07
CA ASP A 88 -9.27 -24.19 -2.15
C ASP A 88 -7.83 -24.63 -1.82
N GLY A 89 -6.93 -23.68 -1.51
CA GLY A 89 -5.51 -23.93 -1.25
C GLY A 89 -4.62 -23.96 -2.49
N GLY A 90 -5.17 -23.73 -3.69
CA GLY A 90 -4.38 -23.63 -4.91
C GLY A 90 -3.56 -22.34 -4.98
N ALA A 91 -2.30 -22.39 -5.40
CA ALA A 91 -1.51 -21.18 -5.65
C ALA A 91 -1.97 -20.51 -6.97
N LEU A 92 -2.40 -19.26 -6.89
CA LEU A 92 -2.78 -18.43 -8.03
C LEU A 92 -1.57 -17.74 -8.69
N PHE A 93 -0.57 -17.40 -7.89
CA PHE A 93 0.74 -16.92 -8.32
C PHE A 93 1.77 -17.21 -7.22
N SER A 94 3.02 -17.37 -7.62
CA SER A 94 4.19 -17.43 -6.73
C SER A 94 5.32 -16.67 -7.42
N LEU A 95 5.98 -15.79 -6.65
CA LEU A 95 7.05 -14.92 -7.13
C LEU A 95 8.19 -14.94 -6.12
N SER A 96 9.37 -15.40 -6.54
CA SER A 96 10.61 -15.28 -5.79
C SER A 96 11.24 -13.91 -5.99
N PHE A 97 11.83 -13.34 -4.93
CA PHE A 97 12.54 -12.07 -5.01
C PHE A 97 13.62 -11.91 -3.93
N ALA A 98 14.61 -11.07 -4.22
CA ALA A 98 15.52 -10.56 -3.21
C ALA A 98 14.93 -9.30 -2.56
N MET A 99 14.88 -9.26 -1.22
CA MET A 99 14.36 -8.09 -0.49
C MET A 99 15.27 -6.87 -0.74
N PRO A 100 14.72 -5.75 -1.25
CA PRO A 100 15.50 -4.53 -1.36
C PRO A 100 15.88 -4.02 0.03
N GLU A 101 17.19 -3.89 0.28
CA GLU A 101 17.70 -3.26 1.49
C GLU A 101 17.41 -1.74 1.45
N VAL A 102 16.90 -1.21 2.56
CA VAL A 102 16.77 0.24 2.73
C VAL A 102 18.13 0.75 3.20
N ALA A 103 18.71 1.71 2.46
CA ALA A 103 20.09 2.17 2.67
C ALA A 103 20.40 2.64 4.10
N ASP A 104 19.40 3.14 4.82
CA ASP A 104 19.49 3.61 6.21
C ASP A 104 18.67 2.74 7.19
N GLY A 105 18.28 1.51 6.80
CA GLY A 105 17.24 0.72 7.47
C GLY A 105 17.69 -0.16 8.64
N GLU A 106 18.97 -0.14 9.07
CA GLU A 106 19.47 -1.01 10.17
C GLU A 106 19.06 -2.51 10.08
N GLY A 107 18.87 -3.06 8.87
CA GLY A 107 18.40 -4.43 8.65
C GLY A 107 16.95 -4.53 8.16
N GLU A 108 16.21 -3.42 8.18
CA GLU A 108 14.89 -3.31 7.57
C GLU A 108 14.94 -3.35 6.04
N GLY A 109 13.95 -4.02 5.46
CA GLY A 109 13.75 -4.12 4.03
C GLY A 109 12.30 -3.82 3.66
N SER A 110 12.07 -3.22 2.50
CA SER A 110 10.70 -3.02 2.01
C SER A 110 10.60 -3.23 0.52
N PHE A 111 9.45 -3.73 0.08
CA PHE A 111 9.16 -3.94 -1.32
C PHE A 111 7.79 -3.40 -1.68
N VAL A 112 7.61 -3.09 -2.96
CA VAL A 112 6.31 -2.77 -3.56
C VAL A 112 6.25 -3.38 -4.95
N PHE A 113 5.21 -4.16 -5.21
CA PHE A 113 4.95 -4.78 -6.50
C PHE A 113 3.55 -4.43 -6.99
N ALA A 114 3.41 -4.24 -8.30
CA ALA A 114 2.15 -4.08 -8.99
C ALA A 114 1.97 -5.25 -9.96
N LEU A 115 1.23 -6.27 -9.53
CA LEU A 115 1.04 -7.50 -10.30
C LEU A 115 -0.14 -7.34 -11.26
N PRO A 116 -0.01 -7.59 -12.57
CA PRO A 116 -1.13 -7.49 -13.49
C PRO A 116 -2.27 -8.42 -13.04
N VAL A 117 -3.46 -7.86 -12.82
CA VAL A 117 -4.61 -8.65 -12.38
C VAL A 117 -5.00 -9.63 -13.46
N GLN A 118 -5.10 -10.91 -13.07
CA GLN A 118 -5.70 -11.93 -13.91
C GLN A 118 -7.19 -12.10 -13.58
N PRO A 119 -8.05 -12.40 -14.58
CA PRO A 119 -9.49 -12.58 -14.35
C PRO A 119 -9.82 -13.59 -13.25
N ALA A 120 -8.99 -14.64 -13.11
CA ALA A 120 -9.19 -15.67 -12.09
C ALA A 120 -8.98 -15.19 -10.65
N TRP A 121 -8.26 -14.09 -10.41
CA TRP A 121 -7.93 -13.66 -9.05
C TRP A 121 -9.10 -12.99 -8.34
N ALA A 122 -9.93 -12.25 -9.07
CA ALA A 122 -11.01 -11.43 -8.52
C ALA A 122 -12.04 -12.22 -7.70
N GLU A 123 -12.22 -13.50 -8.02
CA GLU A 123 -13.18 -14.38 -7.34
C GLU A 123 -12.50 -15.43 -6.45
N ASN A 124 -11.21 -15.71 -6.68
CA ASN A 124 -10.55 -16.84 -6.04
C ASN A 124 -9.49 -16.44 -5.02
N LEU A 125 -8.87 -15.26 -5.11
CA LEU A 125 -7.78 -14.86 -4.20
C LEU A 125 -8.29 -14.70 -2.77
N ALA A 126 -7.81 -15.56 -1.88
CA ALA A 126 -8.27 -15.68 -0.50
C ALA A 126 -7.23 -15.23 0.53
N SER A 127 -5.94 -15.46 0.25
CA SER A 127 -4.83 -14.99 1.09
C SER A 127 -3.58 -14.69 0.25
N ILE A 128 -2.68 -13.85 0.78
CA ILE A 128 -1.35 -13.60 0.23
C ILE A 128 -0.35 -13.91 1.34
N THR A 129 0.63 -14.75 1.07
CA THR A 129 1.69 -15.11 2.01
C THR A 129 3.03 -14.61 1.50
N LEU A 130 3.75 -13.89 2.35
CA LEU A 130 5.15 -13.59 2.22
C LEU A 130 5.93 -14.59 3.07
N SER A 131 6.85 -15.33 2.47
CA SER A 131 7.78 -16.22 3.18
C SER A 131 9.22 -15.82 2.89
N GLY A 132 10.09 -16.00 3.88
CA GLY A 132 11.52 -15.78 3.76
C GLY A 132 12.29 -16.53 4.85
N PRO A 133 13.62 -16.34 4.94
CA PRO A 133 14.47 -17.05 5.90
C PRO A 133 14.04 -16.87 7.36
N GLU A 134 13.52 -15.69 7.69
CA GLU A 134 13.17 -15.29 9.05
C GLU A 134 11.75 -15.73 9.46
N GLY A 135 10.93 -16.20 8.52
CA GLY A 135 9.57 -16.66 8.77
C GLY A 135 8.58 -16.32 7.66
N SER A 136 7.31 -16.21 8.02
CA SER A 136 6.25 -15.89 7.05
C SER A 136 5.19 -14.98 7.64
N ALA A 137 4.67 -14.06 6.83
CA ALA A 137 3.48 -13.26 7.11
C ALA A 137 2.37 -13.59 6.12
N THR A 138 1.14 -13.69 6.60
CA THR A 138 -0.03 -13.91 5.75
C THR A 138 -1.01 -12.77 5.90
N LEU A 139 -1.48 -12.26 4.77
CA LEU A 139 -2.52 -11.26 4.63
C LEU A 139 -3.78 -11.93 4.11
N ASP A 140 -4.89 -11.76 4.81
CA ASP A 140 -6.20 -12.27 4.43
C ASP A 140 -7.27 -11.15 4.44
N GLY A 141 -8.54 -11.50 4.25
CA GLY A 141 -9.65 -10.54 4.23
C GLY A 141 -9.98 -9.88 5.58
N SER A 142 -9.33 -10.27 6.68
CA SER A 142 -9.68 -9.90 8.05
C SER A 142 -8.54 -9.28 8.86
N THR A 143 -7.55 -8.66 8.20
CA THR A 143 -6.41 -8.08 8.92
C THR A 143 -6.86 -6.97 9.87
N ASP A 144 -6.33 -6.98 11.10
CA ASP A 144 -6.63 -5.99 12.16
C ASP A 144 -6.06 -4.59 11.89
N ARG A 145 -5.44 -4.38 10.72
CA ARG A 145 -4.79 -3.13 10.31
C ARG A 145 -5.37 -2.63 8.98
N PRO A 146 -6.60 -2.08 8.99
CA PRO A 146 -7.18 -1.54 7.77
C PRO A 146 -6.40 -0.34 7.27
N MET A 147 -6.42 -0.12 5.96
CA MET A 147 -5.75 1.01 5.34
C MET A 147 -6.64 1.68 4.28
N ALA A 148 -6.53 3.00 4.18
CA ALA A 148 -7.12 3.78 3.10
C ALA A 148 -6.06 4.55 2.30
N ILE A 149 -6.21 4.55 0.97
CA ILE A 149 -5.45 5.43 0.08
C ILE A 149 -6.37 6.56 -0.38
N LEU A 150 -5.94 7.80 -0.15
CA LEU A 150 -6.58 8.99 -0.68
C LEU A 150 -5.92 9.31 -2.02
N ARG A 151 -6.70 9.46 -3.09
CA ARG A 151 -6.18 9.86 -4.41
C ARG A 151 -7.04 10.92 -5.06
N ASN A 152 -6.46 11.69 -5.97
CA ASN A 152 -7.20 12.58 -6.83
C ASN A 152 -8.00 11.73 -7.84
N SER A 153 -9.32 11.88 -7.83
CA SER A 153 -10.25 11.11 -8.69
C SER A 153 -10.07 11.36 -10.19
N ARG A 154 -9.47 12.49 -10.58
CA ARG A 154 -9.26 12.85 -11.99
C ARG A 154 -7.90 12.37 -12.51
N THR A 155 -6.86 12.51 -11.70
CA THR A 155 -5.48 12.24 -12.12
C THR A 155 -4.94 10.90 -11.61
N GLY A 156 -5.63 10.26 -10.67
CA GLY A 156 -5.15 9.05 -9.99
C GLY A 156 -4.02 9.30 -8.99
N GLN A 157 -3.55 10.54 -8.84
CA GLN A 157 -2.41 10.88 -8.00
C GLN A 157 -2.71 10.63 -6.52
N VAL A 158 -1.82 9.91 -5.84
CA VAL A 158 -1.96 9.63 -4.41
C VAL A 158 -1.74 10.90 -3.59
N ARG A 159 -2.69 11.21 -2.72
CA ARG A 159 -2.68 12.32 -1.77
C ARG A 159 -2.24 11.91 -0.37
N GLY A 160 -2.47 10.65 0.01
CA GLY A 160 -2.01 10.14 1.29
C GLY A 160 -2.42 8.69 1.54
N PHE A 161 -1.78 8.10 2.56
CA PHE A 161 -2.09 6.79 3.10
C PHE A 161 -2.55 6.97 4.55
N LEU A 162 -3.68 6.36 4.90
CA LEU A 162 -4.21 6.35 6.26
C LEU A 162 -4.17 4.92 6.78
N ARG A 163 -3.33 4.69 7.78
CA ARG A 163 -3.22 3.42 8.51
C ARG A 163 -4.17 3.47 9.70
N ASP A 164 -4.94 2.41 9.89
CA ASP A 164 -5.99 2.30 10.91
C ASP A 164 -6.88 3.57 10.97
N PRO A 165 -7.56 3.92 9.86
CA PRO A 165 -8.38 5.12 9.84
C PRO A 165 -9.53 5.01 10.85
N ALA A 166 -9.96 6.13 11.43
CA ALA A 166 -11.02 6.12 12.43
C ALA A 166 -12.32 5.45 11.89
N PRO A 167 -13.15 4.82 12.75
CA PRO A 167 -14.38 4.13 12.35
C PRO A 167 -15.31 4.88 11.37
N PRO A 168 -15.54 6.21 11.47
CA PRO A 168 -16.35 6.92 10.47
C PRO A 168 -15.70 6.96 9.07
N THR A 169 -14.37 6.99 8.98
CA THR A 169 -13.63 6.91 7.71
C THR A 169 -13.68 5.50 7.15
N GLN A 170 -13.60 4.46 7.99
CA GLN A 170 -13.81 3.07 7.58
C GLN A 170 -15.22 2.88 7.00
N ALA A 171 -16.25 3.32 7.74
CA ALA A 171 -17.64 3.23 7.30
C ALA A 171 -17.90 4.00 6.00
N ALA A 172 -17.32 5.20 5.83
CA ALA A 172 -17.44 5.98 4.61
C ALA A 172 -16.75 5.32 3.40
N ALA A 173 -15.65 4.60 3.63
CA ALA A 173 -14.94 3.90 2.57
C ALA A 173 -15.57 2.54 2.21
N ASP A 174 -16.16 1.84 3.19
CA ASP A 174 -16.96 0.62 3.00
C ASP A 174 -18.27 0.91 2.25
N ALA A 175 -18.88 2.09 2.47
CA ALA A 175 -20.20 2.46 1.95
C ALA A 175 -20.22 2.89 0.47
N VAL A 176 -19.41 2.26 -0.40
CA VAL A 176 -19.11 2.63 -1.80
C VAL A 176 -17.91 3.55 -1.86
N GLY A 177 -16.86 3.17 -2.62
CA GLY A 177 -15.62 3.94 -2.85
C GLY A 177 -15.92 5.41 -3.16
N GLY A 178 -16.05 6.15 -2.08
CA GLY A 178 -16.90 7.32 -1.99
C GLY A 178 -16.02 8.52 -2.03
N ALA A 179 -16.42 9.49 -2.83
CA ALA A 179 -15.67 10.72 -2.97
C ALA A 179 -15.50 11.37 -1.60
N ALA A 180 -14.26 11.44 -1.09
CA ALA A 180 -13.93 12.24 0.08
C ALA A 180 -13.95 13.73 -0.34
N GLY A 181 -15.15 14.25 -0.54
CA GLY A 181 -15.36 15.59 -1.10
C GLY A 181 -15.07 15.69 -2.61
N GLN A 182 -15.26 16.88 -3.16
CA GLN A 182 -15.10 17.16 -4.59
C GLN A 182 -13.67 16.85 -5.05
N GLY A 183 -13.50 15.77 -5.82
CA GLY A 183 -12.25 15.45 -6.49
C GLY A 183 -11.32 14.45 -5.78
N THR A 184 -11.65 13.95 -4.59
CA THR A 184 -10.85 12.92 -3.90
C THR A 184 -11.57 11.59 -3.93
N GLU A 185 -10.90 10.52 -4.32
CA GLU A 185 -11.37 9.14 -4.21
C GLU A 185 -10.65 8.44 -3.05
N VAL A 186 -11.38 7.57 -2.35
CA VAL A 186 -10.84 6.73 -1.28
C VAL A 186 -10.84 5.28 -1.75
N LEU A 187 -9.66 4.65 -1.76
CA LEU A 187 -9.52 3.20 -1.83
C LEU A 187 -9.36 2.67 -0.43
N PHE A 188 -10.04 1.57 -0.10
CA PHE A 188 -9.98 0.98 1.23
C PHE A 188 -9.78 -0.52 1.15
N SER A 189 -8.89 -1.02 2.00
CA SER A 189 -8.57 -2.43 2.12
C SER A 189 -8.39 -2.80 3.59
N ARG A 190 -8.95 -3.94 3.97
CA ARG A 190 -8.75 -4.57 5.29
C ARG A 190 -7.70 -5.69 5.24
N GLY A 191 -6.98 -5.79 4.13
CA GLY A 191 -6.04 -6.87 3.85
C GLY A 191 -6.10 -7.22 2.38
N ILE A 192 -7.05 -8.06 1.97
CA ILE A 192 -7.29 -8.33 0.54
C ILE A 192 -8.41 -7.45 -0.02
N PRO A 193 -8.27 -6.93 -1.26
CA PRO A 193 -9.32 -6.17 -1.91
C PRO A 193 -10.62 -6.99 -2.02
N GLY A 194 -11.73 -6.44 -1.52
CA GLY A 194 -13.05 -7.07 -1.66
C GLY A 194 -13.55 -7.09 -3.11
N ALA A 195 -14.54 -7.93 -3.42
CA ALA A 195 -15.07 -8.17 -4.78
C ALA A 195 -15.40 -6.90 -5.58
N ASN A 196 -15.85 -5.83 -4.91
CA ASN A 196 -16.18 -4.55 -5.56
C ASN A 196 -14.96 -3.78 -6.06
N ALA A 197 -13.78 -3.96 -5.45
CA ALA A 197 -12.54 -3.31 -5.87
C ALA A 197 -12.03 -3.85 -7.22
N TRP A 198 -12.35 -5.10 -7.55
CA TRP A 198 -11.95 -5.76 -8.79
C TRP A 198 -12.81 -5.35 -10.00
N ARG A 199 -14.06 -4.93 -9.76
CA ARG A 199 -15.07 -4.65 -10.80
C ARG A 199 -15.03 -3.23 -11.37
N ARG A 200 -14.24 -2.32 -10.79
CA ARG A 200 -14.28 -0.89 -11.14
C ARG A 200 -13.71 -0.54 -12.50
#